data_AF-A0A091U2F3-F1
#
_entry.id   AF-A0A091U2F3-F1
#
_cell.length_a   1.000
_cell.length_b   1.000
_cell.length_c   1.000
_cell.angle_alpha   90.00
_cell.angle_beta   90.00
_cell.angle_gamma   90.00
#
_symmetry.space_group_name_H-M   'P 1'
#
loop_
_entity.id
_entity.type
_entity.pdbx_description
1 polymer ?
#
loop_
_entity_poly.entity_id
_entity_poly.type
_entity_poly.pdbx_seq_one_letter_code
_entity_poly.pdbx_strand_id
1 'polypeptide(L)'
;GCLTPKDSKFPQTVRVNISISNMNQDTKMALDVSSRSLAPWDYRIDEDHNRFPQVIADATCRYSRCVNLDGQLDHSVNSVPIKQEILVLRREQKGCHQSYRLEKKMITVGCTCVTPLIRHQA
;
A
#
# COMPACT_ATOMS: atom_id res chain seq x y z
N GLY A 1 -3.78 33.27 21.89
CA GLY A 1 -4.61 33.14 20.67
C GLY A 1 -3.79 32.46 19.59
N CYS A 2 -4.39 31.56 18.81
CA CYS A 2 -3.69 30.87 17.73
C CYS A 2 -3.36 31.84 16.57
N LEU A 3 -2.14 31.75 16.05
CA LEU A 3 -1.62 32.61 14.97
C LEU A 3 -2.16 32.14 13.60
N THR A 4 -2.58 33.08 12.77
CA THR A 4 -3.00 32.82 11.39
C THR A 4 -1.78 32.70 10.45
N PRO A 5 -1.75 31.73 9.52
CA PRO A 5 -0.64 31.60 8.57
C PRO A 5 -0.52 32.82 7.64
N LYS A 6 0.72 33.27 7.40
CA LYS A 6 1.06 34.30 6.42
C LYS A 6 0.96 33.74 4.99
N ASP A 7 0.44 34.55 4.07
CA ASP A 7 0.30 34.20 2.66
C ASP A 7 1.65 33.92 2.00
N SER A 8 1.89 32.65 1.66
CA SER A 8 2.99 32.22 0.80
C SER A 8 2.46 31.84 -0.59
N LYS A 9 3.33 31.95 -1.61
CA LYS A 9 3.00 31.61 -3.02
C LYS A 9 2.45 30.19 -3.21
N PHE A 10 2.69 29.30 -2.25
CA PHE A 10 2.02 28.01 -2.10
C PHE A 10 1.24 27.98 -0.78
N PRO A 11 -0.02 27.49 -0.77
CA PRO A 11 -0.78 27.40 0.46
C PRO A 11 -0.14 26.37 1.41
N GLN A 12 0.08 26.76 2.67
CA GLN A 12 0.59 25.83 3.70
C GLN A 12 -0.49 24.83 4.17
N THR A 13 -1.77 25.15 3.94
CA THR A 13 -2.92 24.32 4.32
C THR A 13 -3.99 24.43 3.24
N VAL A 14 -4.76 23.36 3.05
CA VAL A 14 -5.90 23.31 2.12
C VAL A 14 -7.13 22.84 2.87
N ARG A 15 -8.30 23.40 2.54
CA ARG A 15 -9.59 22.91 3.06
C ARG A 15 -10.09 21.82 2.12
N VAL A 16 -10.31 20.62 2.66
CA VAL A 16 -10.79 19.47 1.90
C VAL A 16 -12.09 19.02 2.52
N ASN A 17 -13.11 18.78 1.70
CA ASN A 17 -14.31 18.10 2.14
C ASN A 17 -14.04 16.59 2.16
N ILE A 18 -14.11 15.96 3.32
CA ILE A 18 -13.79 14.55 3.54
C ILE A 18 -15.07 13.69 3.48
N SER A 19 -16.16 14.18 2.89
CA SER A 19 -17.33 13.37 2.55
C SER A 19 -16.95 12.38 1.43
N ILE A 20 -16.30 11.28 1.80
CA ILE A 20 -15.87 10.23 0.87
C ILE A 20 -17.11 9.42 0.52
N SER A 21 -17.82 9.88 -0.52
CA SER A 21 -19.05 9.28 -1.02
C SER A 21 -18.83 7.97 -1.76
N ASN A 22 -17.60 7.71 -2.21
CA ASN A 22 -17.23 6.51 -2.93
C ASN A 22 -16.08 5.81 -2.21
N MET A 23 -16.40 5.17 -1.08
CA MET A 23 -15.62 3.99 -0.73
C MET A 23 -16.00 2.97 -1.80
N ASN A 24 -15.12 2.73 -2.77
CA ASN A 24 -15.21 1.52 -3.58
C ASN A 24 -15.12 0.35 -2.58
N GLN A 25 -16.26 0.00 -1.99
CA GLN A 25 -16.47 -1.11 -1.10
C GLN A 25 -16.03 -2.33 -1.89
N ASP A 26 -14.93 -2.91 -1.46
CA ASP A 26 -14.28 -4.04 -2.08
C ASP A 26 -14.17 -3.90 -3.61
N THR A 27 -13.02 -3.43 -4.10
CA THR A 27 -12.39 -4.24 -5.15
C THR A 27 -12.23 -5.62 -4.55
N LYS A 28 -13.27 -6.46 -4.69
CA LYS A 28 -13.22 -7.89 -4.47
C LYS A 28 -12.19 -8.37 -5.48
N MET A 29 -10.90 -8.24 -5.16
CA MET A 29 -9.89 -9.13 -5.70
C MET A 29 -10.53 -10.50 -5.61
N ALA A 30 -10.64 -11.17 -6.77
CA ALA A 30 -11.31 -12.45 -6.84
C ALA A 30 -10.84 -13.25 -5.63
N LEU A 31 -11.80 -13.69 -4.81
CA LEU A 31 -11.52 -14.39 -3.56
C LEU A 31 -10.39 -15.37 -3.86
N ASP A 32 -9.30 -15.26 -3.09
CA ASP A 32 -8.17 -16.18 -3.14
C ASP A 32 -7.04 -15.92 -4.18
N VAL A 33 -6.99 -14.77 -4.87
CA VAL A 33 -5.86 -14.45 -5.80
C VAL A 33 -4.50 -14.56 -5.10
N SER A 34 -4.41 -14.17 -3.82
CA SER A 34 -3.15 -14.21 -3.07
C SER A 34 -2.62 -15.62 -2.83
N SER A 35 -3.50 -16.63 -2.71
CA SER A 35 -3.08 -18.02 -2.51
C SER A 35 -2.95 -18.81 -3.82
N ARG A 36 -3.72 -18.43 -4.85
CA ARG A 36 -3.72 -19.07 -6.18
C ARG A 36 -2.64 -18.54 -7.13
N SER A 37 -1.98 -17.43 -6.76
CA SER A 37 -0.85 -16.90 -7.51
C SER A 37 0.34 -17.87 -7.52
N LEU A 38 1.06 -17.95 -8.64
CA LEU A 38 2.36 -18.63 -8.70
C LEU A 38 3.40 -17.96 -7.78
N ALA A 39 3.22 -16.68 -7.45
CA ALA A 39 3.99 -15.98 -6.43
C ALA A 39 3.03 -15.63 -5.28
N PRO A 40 2.72 -16.57 -4.36
CA PRO A 40 1.71 -16.36 -3.33
C PRO A 40 2.17 -15.35 -2.27
N TRP A 41 1.22 -14.68 -1.62
CA TRP A 41 1.49 -13.72 -0.55
C TRP A 41 0.48 -13.78 0.58
N ASP A 42 0.91 -13.32 1.74
CA ASP A 42 0.07 -13.11 2.93
C ASP A 42 -0.07 -11.61 3.20
N TYR A 43 -1.22 -11.17 3.75
CA TYR A 43 -1.42 -9.78 4.11
C TYR A 43 -1.04 -9.53 5.57
N ARG A 44 -0.17 -8.54 5.80
CA ARG A 44 0.03 -7.92 7.10
C ARG A 44 -0.93 -6.74 7.23
N ILE A 45 -1.71 -6.71 8.30
CA ILE A 45 -2.64 -5.61 8.58
C ILE A 45 -1.90 -4.49 9.33
N ASP A 46 -1.75 -3.34 8.68
CA ASP A 46 -1.22 -2.09 9.26
C ASP A 46 -2.39 -1.22 9.69
N GLU A 47 -2.63 -1.15 11.00
CA GLU A 47 -3.70 -0.38 11.61
C GLU A 47 -3.15 0.83 12.39
N ASP A 48 -3.65 2.03 12.08
CA ASP A 48 -3.29 3.28 12.75
C ASP A 48 -4.54 4.14 12.96
N HIS A 49 -4.99 4.25 14.21
CA HIS A 49 -6.18 5.00 14.63
C HIS A 49 -6.10 6.51 14.34
N ASN A 50 -4.88 7.02 14.14
CA ASN A 50 -4.63 8.42 13.80
C ASN A 50 -4.49 8.62 12.29
N ARG A 51 -4.80 7.63 11.46
CA ARG A 51 -4.65 7.69 10.00
C ARG A 51 -5.97 7.38 9.29
N PHE A 52 -6.16 7.97 8.12
CA PHE A 52 -7.14 7.56 7.13
C PHE A 52 -6.44 7.11 5.83
N PRO A 53 -6.73 5.92 5.27
CA PRO A 53 -7.53 4.87 5.90
C PRO A 53 -6.82 4.31 7.16
N GLN A 54 -7.63 3.92 8.15
CA GLN A 54 -7.14 3.38 9.42
C GLN A 54 -6.43 2.05 9.20
N VAL A 55 -7.07 1.16 8.45
CA VAL A 55 -6.58 -0.18 8.13
C VAL A 55 -6.02 -0.22 6.72
N ILE A 56 -4.80 -0.73 6.57
CA ILE A 56 -4.13 -0.96 5.28
C ILE A 56 -3.61 -2.39 5.26
N ALA A 57 -3.98 -3.17 4.25
CA ALA A 57 -3.41 -4.49 4.03
C ALA A 57 -2.13 -4.37 3.18
N ASP A 58 -1.00 -4.83 3.73
CA ASP A 58 0.32 -4.78 3.10
C ASP A 58 0.80 -6.21 2.80
N ALA A 59 0.96 -6.53 1.52
CA ALA A 59 1.30 -7.89 1.10
C ALA A 59 2.77 -8.24 1.38
N THR A 60 3.01 -9.50 1.76
CA THR A 60 4.34 -10.07 1.93
C THR A 60 4.41 -11.37 1.14
N CYS A 61 5.35 -11.46 0.19
CA CYS A 61 5.53 -12.68 -0.60
C CYS A 61 5.91 -13.84 0.33
N ARG A 62 5.22 -14.97 0.19
CA ARG A 62 5.44 -16.14 1.06
C ARG A 62 6.79 -16.80 0.79
N TYR A 63 7.25 -16.74 -0.46
CA TYR A 63 8.51 -17.30 -0.91
C TYR A 63 9.31 -16.27 -1.73
N SER A 64 10.62 -16.48 -1.83
CA SER A 64 11.50 -15.72 -2.75
C SER A 64 11.48 -16.27 -4.18
N ARG A 65 11.02 -17.50 -4.37
CA ARG A 65 10.83 -18.20 -5.66
C ARG A 65 9.35 -18.35 -5.96
N CYS A 66 9.01 -18.55 -7.23
CA CYS A 66 7.63 -18.86 -7.60
C CYS A 66 7.36 -20.35 -7.41
N VAL A 67 6.08 -20.72 -7.48
CA VAL A 67 5.58 -22.08 -7.42
C VAL A 67 5.25 -22.53 -8.84
N ASN A 68 5.59 -23.77 -9.20
CA ASN A 68 5.23 -24.38 -10.49
C ASN A 68 3.86 -25.08 -10.44
N LEU A 69 3.48 -25.74 -11.54
CA LEU A 69 2.19 -26.45 -11.65
C LEU A 69 2.05 -27.63 -10.68
N ASP A 70 3.16 -28.20 -10.22
CA ASP A 70 3.20 -29.31 -9.26
C ASP A 70 3.16 -28.83 -7.80
N GLY A 71 3.07 -27.51 -7.57
CA GLY A 71 3.11 -26.93 -6.22
C GLY A 71 4.50 -26.83 -5.62
N GLN A 72 5.57 -27.04 -6.39
CA GLN A 72 6.96 -26.99 -5.94
C GLN A 72 7.60 -25.64 -6.26
N LEU A 73 8.64 -25.26 -5.51
CA LEU A 73 9.38 -24.03 -5.78
C LEU A 73 10.20 -24.16 -7.08
N ASP A 74 9.93 -23.27 -8.03
CA ASP A 74 10.70 -23.13 -9.25
C ASP A 74 11.87 -22.16 -9.02
N HIS A 75 13.08 -22.70 -8.95
CA HIS A 75 14.29 -21.93 -8.73
C HIS A 75 14.72 -21.07 -9.92
N SER A 76 14.11 -21.25 -11.09
CA SER A 76 14.39 -20.49 -12.31
C SER A 76 13.70 -19.12 -12.35
N VAL A 77 12.75 -18.85 -11.44
CA VAL A 77 11.95 -17.62 -11.39
C VAL A 77 11.82 -17.07 -9.97
N ASN A 78 11.59 -15.76 -9.84
CA ASN A 78 11.56 -15.07 -8.55
C ASN A 78 10.18 -14.50 -8.24
N SER A 79 9.77 -14.63 -6.98
CA SER A 79 8.63 -13.91 -6.44
C SER A 79 9.09 -12.52 -5.99
N VAL A 80 8.49 -11.47 -6.54
CA VAL A 80 8.85 -10.08 -6.20
C VAL A 80 7.61 -9.26 -5.82
N PRO A 81 7.73 -8.34 -4.83
CA PRO A 81 6.61 -7.51 -4.39
C PRO A 81 6.29 -6.42 -5.42
N ILE A 82 5.00 -6.21 -5.69
CA ILE A 82 4.50 -5.05 -6.45
C ILE A 82 4.21 -3.93 -5.46
N LYS A 83 4.90 -2.80 -5.60
CA LYS A 83 4.78 -1.65 -4.72
C LYS A 83 3.93 -0.54 -5.33
N GLN A 84 3.14 0.14 -4.51
CA GLN A 84 2.30 1.28 -4.90
C GLN A 84 2.48 2.43 -3.88
N GLU A 85 2.63 3.66 -4.37
CA GLU A 85 2.52 4.86 -3.54
C GLU A 85 1.06 5.24 -3.37
N ILE A 86 0.61 5.36 -2.12
CA ILE A 86 -0.74 5.82 -1.77
C ILE A 86 -0.68 7.08 -0.92
N LEU A 87 -1.76 7.85 -0.95
CA LEU A 87 -1.95 9.00 -0.08
C LEU A 87 -2.70 8.59 1.18
N VAL A 88 -2.21 9.04 2.34
CA VAL A 88 -2.86 8.83 3.63
C VAL A 88 -2.98 10.17 4.37
N LEU A 89 -4.04 10.33 5.17
CA LEU A 89 -4.23 11.50 6.01
C LEU A 89 -3.91 11.13 7.45
N ARG A 90 -2.93 11.80 8.08
CA ARG A 90 -2.59 11.62 9.50
C ARG A 90 -3.19 12.75 10.32
N ARG A 91 -3.89 12.40 11.40
CA ARG A 91 -4.43 13.33 12.40
C ARG A 91 -3.27 13.95 13.18
N GLU A 92 -3.25 15.28 13.25
CA GLU A 92 -2.28 16.05 14.02
C GLU A 92 -2.96 17.18 14.80
N GLN A 93 -2.49 17.46 16.01
CA GLN A 93 -2.87 18.66 16.75
C GLN A 93 -1.91 19.80 16.39
N LYS A 94 -2.44 20.87 15.81
CA LYS A 94 -1.69 22.11 15.57
C LYS A 94 -2.27 23.21 16.44
N GLY A 95 -1.63 23.46 17.57
CA GLY A 95 -2.15 24.36 18.61
C GLY A 95 -3.48 23.82 19.15
N CYS A 96 -4.54 24.65 19.11
CA CYS A 96 -5.87 24.28 19.59
C CYS A 96 -6.76 23.63 18.50
N HIS A 97 -6.25 23.43 17.28
CA HIS A 97 -7.05 22.90 16.17
C HIS A 97 -6.62 21.49 15.80
N GLN A 98 -7.59 20.60 15.65
CA GLN A 98 -7.38 19.31 15.01
C GLN A 98 -7.19 19.53 13.51
N SER A 99 -6.08 19.06 12.98
CA SER A 99 -5.72 19.17 11.57
C SER A 99 -5.33 17.80 11.01
N TYR A 100 -5.17 17.74 9.68
CA TYR A 100 -4.68 16.55 8.99
C TYR A 100 -3.45 16.91 8.18
N ARG A 101 -2.46 16.02 8.19
CA ARG A 101 -1.30 16.05 7.31
C ARG A 101 -1.47 15.01 6.21
N LEU A 102 -1.28 15.43 4.98
CA LEU A 102 -1.23 14.52 3.83
C LEU A 102 0.16 13.89 3.75
N GLU A 103 0.23 12.57 3.71
CA GLU A 103 1.46 11.79 3.64
C GLU A 103 1.42 10.83 2.46
N LYS A 104 2.60 10.56 1.89
CA LYS A 104 2.81 9.48 0.93
C LYS A 104 3.28 8.24 1.67
N LYS A 105 2.67 7.10 1.38
CA LYS A 105 3.06 5.79 1.94
C LYS A 105 3.26 4.80 0.81
N MET A 106 4.40 4.15 0.78
CA MET A 106 4.63 2.99 -0.07
C MET A 106 4.04 1.73 0.59
N ILE A 107 3.22 0.99 -0.15
CA ILE A 107 2.65 -0.30 0.27
C ILE A 107 2.96 -1.37 -0.76
N THR A 108 2.91 -2.63 -0.36
CA THR A 108 2.92 -3.76 -1.27
C THR A 108 1.49 -4.23 -1.50
N VAL A 109 1.04 -4.27 -2.76
CA VAL A 109 -0.34 -4.66 -3.10
C VAL A 109 -0.49 -6.16 -3.37
N GLY A 110 0.62 -6.82 -3.72
CA GLY A 110 0.69 -8.24 -4.02
C GLY A 110 2.09 -8.63 -4.48
N CYS A 111 2.24 -9.86 -4.95
CA CYS A 111 3.49 -10.36 -5.51
C CYS A 111 3.29 -10.86 -6.94
N THR A 112 4.36 -10.84 -7.72
CA THR A 112 4.37 -11.35 -9.09
C THR A 112 5.60 -12.23 -9.33
N CYS A 113 5.50 -13.08 -10.35
CA CYS A 113 6.57 -13.97 -10.75
C CYS A 113 7.36 -13.36 -11.91
N VAL A 114 8.68 -13.30 -11.79
CA VAL A 114 9.57 -12.70 -12.80
C VAL A 114 10.73 -13.62 -13.13
N THR A 115 11.20 -13.56 -14.38
CA THR A 115 12.44 -14.23 -14.79
C THR A 115 13.67 -13.45 -14.30
N PRO A 116 14.75 -14.12 -13.87
CA PRO A 116 16.02 -13.48 -13.51
C PRO A 116 16.59 -12.65 -14.66
N LEU A 117 17.21 -11.51 -14.32
CA LEU A 117 17.90 -10.66 -15.30
C LEU A 117 19.15 -11.34 -15.89
N ILE A 118 19.83 -12.15 -15.08
CA ILE A 118 20.95 -12.98 -15.53
C ILE A 118 20.33 -14.30 -16.02
N ARG A 119 20.08 -14.39 -17.33
CA ARG A 119 19.92 -15.70 -17.96
C ARG A 119 21.28 -16.36 -17.91
N HIS A 120 21.48 -17.34 -17.02
CA HIS A 120 22.50 -18.35 -17.30
C HIS A 120 22.04 -19.04 -18.59
N GLN A 121 22.57 -18.58 -19.73
CA GLN A 121 22.43 -19.30 -20.98
C GLN A 121 23.11 -20.65 -20.76
N ALA A 122 22.30 -21.70 -20.68
CA ALA A 122 22.77 -23.06 -20.97
C ALA A 122 22.96 -23.18 -22.48
#